data_AF-A0ABD1TXP8-F1
#
_entry.id   AF-A0ABD1TXP8-F1
#
_cell.length_a   1.000
_cell.length_b   1.000
_cell.length_c   1.000
_cell.angle_alpha   90.00
_cell.angle_beta   90.00
_cell.angle_gamma   90.00
#
_symmetry.space_group_name_H-M   'P 1'
#
loop_
_entity.id
_entity.type
_entity.pdbx_description
1 polymer ?
#
loop_
_entity_poly.entity_id
_entity_poly.type
_entity_poly.pdbx_seq_one_letter_code
_entity_poly.pdbx_strand_id
1 'polypeptide(L)'
;MDDGRISVSPYDTAFIALVKDLGGRNSPQFPLSLEWIVQNQLSDGSWGDEHFYLAYDRLLNTLACVVALRSWNVHTDKSEKGISYIKDNLCELENANAENMTCGFELIFPALLQRARDLGIDGIPYDAPVLKEISAARAQKLTR
;
A
#
# COMPACT_ATOMS: atom_id res chain seq x y z
N MET A 1 -15.27 -11.17 -26.81
CA MET A 1 -13.99 -10.43 -26.71
C MET A 1 -13.52 -10.65 -25.30
N ASP A 2 -12.34 -11.24 -25.13
CA ASP A 2 -11.75 -11.46 -23.81
C ASP A 2 -11.08 -10.14 -23.40
N ASP A 3 -11.38 -9.63 -22.20
CA ASP A 3 -10.94 -8.30 -21.73
C ASP A 3 -9.45 -8.28 -21.31
N GLY A 4 -8.70 -9.31 -21.70
CA GLY A 4 -7.30 -9.51 -21.35
C GLY A 4 -7.10 -10.31 -20.07
N ARG A 5 -5.96 -10.99 -19.95
CA ARG A 5 -5.55 -11.73 -18.75
C ARG A 5 -4.40 -11.01 -18.08
N ILE A 6 -4.62 -10.52 -16.87
CA ILE A 6 -3.63 -9.83 -16.04
C ILE A 6 -3.76 -10.30 -14.59
N SER A 7 -2.68 -10.27 -13.82
CA SER A 7 -2.71 -10.52 -12.38
C SER A 7 -3.45 -9.41 -11.64
N VAL A 8 -3.95 -9.71 -10.44
CA VAL A 8 -4.62 -8.72 -9.59
C VAL A 8 -3.57 -7.82 -8.95
N SER A 9 -3.82 -6.51 -8.98
CA SER A 9 -3.02 -5.51 -8.27
C SER A 9 -3.58 -5.29 -6.86
N PRO A 10 -2.83 -5.63 -5.79
CA PRO A 10 -3.26 -5.35 -4.42
C PRO A 10 -3.48 -3.87 -4.14
N TYR A 11 -2.61 -3.00 -4.68
CA TYR A 11 -2.71 -1.56 -4.59
C TYR A 11 -4.04 -1.07 -5.14
N ASP A 12 -4.39 -1.42 -6.39
CA ASP A 12 -5.65 -0.97 -7.01
C ASP A 12 -6.86 -1.55 -6.26
N THR A 13 -6.77 -2.83 -5.86
CA THR A 13 -7.83 -3.49 -5.08
C THR A 13 -8.06 -2.80 -3.73
N ALA A 14 -7.00 -2.34 -3.06
CA ALA A 14 -7.07 -1.54 -1.84
C ALA A 14 -7.76 -0.18 -2.06
N PHE A 15 -7.50 0.50 -3.18
CA PHE A 15 -8.21 1.73 -3.52
C PHE A 15 -9.71 1.49 -3.76
N ILE A 16 -10.07 0.41 -4.45
CA ILE A 16 -11.48 0.03 -4.64
C ILE A 16 -12.15 -0.32 -3.30
N ALA A 17 -11.45 -1.04 -2.42
CA ALA A 17 -11.94 -1.39 -1.10
C ALA A 17 -12.25 -0.16 -0.23
N LEU A 18 -11.63 1.00 -0.49
CA LEU A 18 -11.85 2.24 0.27
C LEU A 18 -13.10 3.02 -0.15
N VAL A 19 -13.76 2.65 -1.26
CA VAL A 19 -14.98 3.31 -1.73
C VAL A 19 -16.12 3.04 -0.74
N LYS A 20 -16.71 4.09 -0.18
CA LYS A 20 -17.83 3.98 0.76
C LYS A 20 -19.13 3.67 0.05
N ASP A 21 -20.00 2.90 0.72
CA ASP A 21 -21.36 2.61 0.28
C ASP A 21 -22.13 3.90 -0.07
N LEU A 22 -22.71 3.95 -1.27
CA LEU A 22 -23.48 5.09 -1.75
C LEU A 22 -24.77 5.33 -0.96
N GLY A 23 -25.28 4.30 -0.26
CA GLY A 23 -26.42 4.38 0.65
C GLY A 23 -26.09 5.02 2.00
N GLY A 24 -24.85 5.47 2.22
CA GLY A 24 -24.44 6.13 3.45
C GLY A 24 -24.16 5.17 4.62
N ARG A 25 -24.15 3.86 4.38
CA ARG A 25 -23.72 2.89 5.40
C ARG A 25 -22.22 3.02 5.62
N ASN A 26 -21.79 2.80 6.86
CA ASN A 26 -20.36 2.76 7.18
C ASN A 26 -19.75 1.39 6.78
N SER A 27 -19.77 1.09 5.48
CA SER A 27 -19.29 -0.16 4.90
C SER A 27 -18.71 0.08 3.50
N PRO A 28 -17.84 -0.80 2.99
CA PRO A 28 -17.32 -0.70 1.62
C PRO A 28 -18.44 -0.91 0.60
N GLN A 29 -18.43 -0.11 -0.47
CA GLN A 29 -19.29 -0.31 -1.65
C GLN A 29 -18.96 -1.64 -2.35
N PHE A 30 -17.70 -2.07 -2.28
CA PHE A 30 -17.19 -3.28 -2.92
C PHE A 30 -16.57 -4.21 -1.86
N PRO A 31 -17.38 -4.96 -1.10
CA PRO A 31 -16.89 -5.80 0.00
C PRO A 31 -15.93 -6.90 -0.47
N LEU A 32 -16.10 -7.41 -1.70
CA LEU A 32 -15.24 -8.45 -2.27
C LEU A 32 -13.80 -7.97 -2.47
N SER A 33 -13.58 -6.68 -2.72
CA SER A 33 -12.22 -6.12 -2.81
C SER A 33 -11.52 -6.19 -1.45
N LEU A 34 -12.25 -5.91 -0.36
CA LEU A 34 -11.72 -6.01 0.99
C LEU A 34 -11.46 -7.48 1.38
N GLU A 35 -12.37 -8.38 1.03
CA GLU A 35 -12.19 -9.82 1.24
C GLU A 35 -10.98 -10.37 0.47
N TRP A 36 -10.77 -9.93 -0.78
CA TRP A 36 -9.59 -10.31 -1.54
C TRP A 36 -8.29 -9.92 -0.83
N ILE A 37 -8.21 -8.69 -0.29
CA ILE A 37 -7.04 -8.24 0.48
C ILE A 37 -6.78 -9.18 1.67
N VAL A 38 -7.84 -9.55 2.39
CA VAL A 38 -7.74 -10.45 3.55
C VAL A 38 -7.20 -11.82 3.15
N GLN A 39 -7.66 -12.36 2.03
CA GLN A 39 -7.31 -13.71 1.57
C GLN A 39 -5.93 -13.82 0.91
N ASN A 40 -5.38 -12.70 0.39
CA ASN A 40 -4.17 -12.70 -0.45
C ASN A 40 -2.96 -12.02 0.21
N GLN A 41 -2.91 -11.97 1.55
CA GLN A 41 -1.68 -11.59 2.26
C GLN A 41 -0.65 -12.72 2.14
N LEU A 42 0.58 -12.38 1.77
CA LEU A 42 1.69 -13.32 1.70
C LEU A 42 2.15 -13.76 3.10
N SER A 43 2.92 -14.85 3.16
CA SER A 43 3.37 -15.45 4.42
C SER A 43 4.30 -14.55 5.25
N ASP A 44 5.02 -13.64 4.59
CA ASP A 44 5.88 -12.63 5.23
C ASP A 44 5.10 -11.41 5.77
N GLY A 45 3.78 -11.35 5.55
CA GLY A 45 2.92 -10.25 5.97
C GLY A 45 2.71 -9.16 4.91
N SER A 46 3.38 -9.24 3.76
CA SER A 46 3.24 -8.29 2.67
C SER A 46 2.12 -8.61 1.68
N TRP A 47 1.87 -7.69 0.75
CA TRP A 47 1.05 -7.91 -0.44
C TRP A 47 1.86 -7.55 -1.69
N GLY A 48 1.71 -8.31 -2.76
CA GLY A 48 2.39 -8.11 -4.05
C GLY A 48 2.42 -9.40 -4.85
N ASP A 49 3.28 -9.46 -5.87
CA ASP A 49 3.52 -10.69 -6.63
C ASP A 49 4.28 -11.72 -5.76
N GLU A 50 3.77 -12.95 -5.71
CA GLU A 50 4.36 -14.05 -4.92
C GLU A 50 5.67 -14.57 -5.52
N HIS A 51 5.83 -14.45 -6.84
CA HIS A 51 6.94 -15.04 -7.59
C HIS A 51 8.02 -14.01 -7.96
N PHE A 52 7.66 -12.73 -8.04
CA PHE A 52 8.57 -11.65 -8.39
C PHE A 52 8.65 -10.59 -7.30
N TYR A 53 9.84 -10.47 -6.70
CA TYR A 53 10.09 -9.49 -5.65
C TYR A 53 10.65 -8.18 -6.21
N LEU A 54 9.95 -7.08 -5.99
CA LEU A 54 10.44 -5.72 -6.18
C LEU A 54 10.10 -4.88 -4.94
N ALA A 55 11.11 -4.29 -4.28
CA ALA A 55 10.92 -3.57 -3.03
C ALA A 55 9.89 -2.42 -3.15
N TYR A 56 9.97 -1.63 -4.23
CA TYR A 56 9.01 -0.56 -4.54
C TYR A 56 7.57 -1.07 -4.63
N ASP A 57 7.35 -2.15 -5.40
CA ASP A 57 6.05 -2.77 -5.56
C ASP A 57 5.53 -3.31 -4.23
N ARG A 58 6.36 -4.09 -3.53
CA ARG A 58 5.93 -4.81 -2.33
C ARG A 58 5.58 -3.86 -1.19
N LEU A 59 6.36 -2.80 -0.99
CA LEU A 59 6.07 -1.79 0.02
C LEU A 59 4.82 -0.97 -0.34
N LEU A 60 4.65 -0.61 -1.62
CA LEU A 60 3.47 0.14 -2.08
C LEU A 60 2.17 -0.66 -1.88
N ASN A 61 2.15 -1.90 -2.36
CA ASN A 61 1.02 -2.82 -2.23
C ASN A 61 0.69 -3.06 -0.75
N THR A 62 1.69 -3.35 0.07
CA THR A 62 1.51 -3.60 1.51
C THR A 62 0.93 -2.39 2.23
N LEU A 63 1.47 -1.18 1.98
CA LEU A 63 0.96 0.04 2.60
C LEU A 63 -0.50 0.32 2.21
N ALA A 64 -0.84 0.15 0.93
CA ALA A 64 -2.21 0.34 0.45
C ALA A 64 -3.20 -0.63 1.12
N CYS A 65 -2.84 -1.92 1.20
CA CYS A 65 -3.67 -2.94 1.88
C CYS A 65 -3.83 -2.66 3.37
N VAL A 66 -2.76 -2.27 4.08
CA VAL A 66 -2.82 -1.85 5.50
C VAL A 66 -3.78 -0.68 5.69
N VAL A 67 -3.68 0.35 4.84
CA VAL A 67 -4.59 1.52 4.87
C VAL A 67 -6.04 1.10 4.64
N ALA A 68 -6.30 0.18 3.71
CA ALA A 68 -7.65 -0.33 3.45
C ALA A 68 -8.23 -1.06 4.67
N LEU A 69 -7.48 -2.01 5.24
CA LEU A 69 -7.93 -2.77 6.42
C LEU A 69 -8.18 -1.87 7.64
N ARG A 70 -7.28 -0.91 7.89
CA ARG A 70 -7.39 0.04 9.01
C ARG A 70 -8.51 1.06 8.81
N SER A 71 -8.80 1.49 7.58
CA SER A 71 -9.91 2.40 7.28
C SER A 71 -11.29 1.81 7.64
N TRP A 72 -11.43 0.49 7.57
CA TRP A 72 -12.65 -0.24 7.96
C TRP A 72 -12.57 -0.86 9.36
N ASN A 73 -11.44 -0.71 10.04
CA ASN A 73 -11.16 -1.30 11.35
C ASN A 73 -11.42 -2.81 11.41
N VAL A 74 -10.93 -3.55 10.42
CA VAL A 74 -11.05 -5.02 10.31
C VAL A 74 -9.69 -5.69 10.20
N HIS A 75 -9.63 -6.98 10.56
CA HIS A 75 -8.43 -7.83 10.42
C HIS A 75 -7.15 -7.18 10.95
N THR A 76 -7.22 -6.74 12.21
CA THR A 76 -6.10 -6.10 12.90
C THR A 76 -4.83 -6.93 12.83
N ASP A 77 -4.94 -8.25 12.99
CA ASP A 77 -3.83 -9.21 12.89
C ASP A 77 -3.08 -9.13 11.56
N LYS A 78 -3.82 -9.03 10.44
CA LYS A 78 -3.24 -8.91 9.09
C LYS A 78 -2.59 -7.55 8.90
N SER A 79 -3.26 -6.50 9.36
CA SER A 79 -2.72 -5.15 9.27
C SER A 79 -1.43 -4.99 10.10
N GLU A 80 -1.33 -5.63 11.26
CA GLU A 80 -0.12 -5.61 12.11
C GLU A 80 1.06 -6.32 11.45
N LYS A 81 0.82 -7.47 10.81
CA LYS A 81 1.83 -8.15 10.00
C LYS A 81 2.34 -7.27 8.86
N GLY A 82 1.43 -6.59 8.15
CA GLY A 82 1.78 -5.64 7.10
C GLY A 82 2.59 -4.45 7.62
N ILE A 83 2.23 -3.91 8.79
CA ILE A 83 2.98 -2.82 9.43
C ILE A 83 4.38 -3.30 9.83
N SER A 84 4.53 -4.51 10.40
CA SER A 84 5.83 -5.10 10.70
C SER A 84 6.66 -5.24 9.43
N TYR A 85 6.08 -5.81 8.37
CA TYR A 85 6.75 -5.95 7.09
C TYR A 85 7.27 -4.59 6.56
N ILE A 86 6.42 -3.56 6.56
CA ILE A 86 6.83 -2.21 6.12
C ILE A 86 8.00 -1.72 6.98
N LYS A 87 7.90 -1.82 8.30
CA LYS A 87 8.95 -1.37 9.22
C LYS A 87 10.28 -2.08 8.96
N ASP A 88 10.24 -3.38 8.75
CA ASP A 88 11.44 -4.22 8.65
C ASP A 88 12.13 -4.10 7.28
N ASN A 89 11.37 -3.77 6.22
CA ASN A 89 11.87 -3.77 4.84
C ASN A 89 12.00 -2.36 4.22
N LEU A 90 11.67 -1.30 4.96
CA LEU A 90 11.68 0.05 4.38
C LEU A 90 13.06 0.50 3.90
N CYS A 91 14.14 0.08 4.58
CA CYS A 91 15.51 0.39 4.20
C CYS A 91 15.92 -0.24 2.87
N GLU A 92 15.19 -1.24 2.37
CA GLU A 92 15.49 -1.83 1.06
C GLU A 92 15.28 -0.84 -0.09
N LEU A 93 14.44 0.17 0.09
CA LEU A 93 14.26 1.25 -0.90
C LEU A 93 15.56 2.02 -1.18
N GLU A 94 16.48 2.10 -0.21
CA GLU A 94 17.76 2.81 -0.36
C GLU A 94 18.69 2.11 -1.36
N ASN A 95 18.58 0.78 -1.47
CA ASN A 95 19.43 -0.05 -2.32
C ASN A 95 18.69 -0.61 -3.54
N ALA A 96 17.39 -0.32 -3.68
CA ALA A 96 16.57 -0.82 -4.77
C ALA A 96 16.94 -0.15 -6.10
N ASN A 97 17.02 -0.93 -7.18
CA ASN A 97 17.26 -0.38 -8.52
C ASN A 97 16.12 0.58 -8.91
N ALA A 98 16.47 1.84 -9.20
CA ALA A 98 15.52 2.87 -9.61
C ALA A 98 14.78 2.54 -10.92
N GLU A 99 15.36 1.70 -11.79
CA GLU A 99 14.68 1.20 -13.00
C GLU A 99 13.47 0.33 -12.68
N ASN A 100 13.46 -0.30 -11.49
CA ASN A 100 12.36 -1.12 -11.01
C ASN A 100 11.33 -0.33 -10.19
N MET A 101 11.46 1.00 -10.15
CA MET A 101 10.54 1.84 -9.41
C MET A 101 9.15 1.80 -10.04
N THR A 102 8.15 1.45 -9.24
CA THR A 102 6.76 1.44 -9.68
C THR A 102 6.36 2.81 -10.20
N CYS A 103 5.60 2.85 -11.30
CA CYS A 103 5.21 4.11 -11.92
C CYS A 103 4.52 5.03 -10.91
N GLY A 104 4.99 6.27 -10.82
CA GLY A 104 4.43 7.27 -9.91
C GLY A 104 4.70 7.02 -8.42
N PHE A 105 5.58 6.06 -8.05
CA PHE A 105 5.88 5.72 -6.66
C PHE A 105 6.20 6.93 -5.80
N GLU A 106 7.07 7.84 -6.26
CA GLU A 106 7.44 9.06 -5.52
C GLU A 106 6.27 10.02 -5.27
N LEU A 107 5.18 9.94 -6.04
CA LEU A 107 3.98 10.74 -5.80
C LEU A 107 3.00 9.99 -4.90
N ILE A 108 2.76 8.72 -5.21
CA ILE A 108 1.72 7.88 -4.60
C ILE A 108 2.13 7.42 -3.20
N PHE A 109 3.35 6.92 -3.04
CA PHE A 109 3.80 6.32 -1.78
C PHE A 109 3.83 7.34 -0.64
N PRO A 110 4.35 8.58 -0.80
CA PRO A 110 4.24 9.60 0.24
C PRO A 110 2.80 10.04 0.54
N ALA A 111 1.91 10.03 -0.45
CA ALA A 111 0.50 10.34 -0.24
C ALA A 111 -0.20 9.27 0.60
N LEU A 112 0.09 7.98 0.34
CA LEU A 112 -0.40 6.87 1.16
C LEU A 112 0.19 6.90 2.58
N LEU A 113 1.46 7.25 2.74
CA LEU A 113 2.08 7.42 4.06
C LEU A 113 1.39 8.50 4.87
N GLN A 114 1.10 9.66 4.25
CA GLN A 114 0.34 10.72 4.91
C GLN A 114 -1.04 10.23 5.31
N ARG A 115 -1.76 9.52 4.42
CA ARG A 115 -3.06 8.95 4.75
C ARG A 115 -3.00 7.95 5.91
N ALA A 116 -1.98 7.09 5.94
CA ALA A 116 -1.77 6.16 7.05
C ALA A 116 -1.55 6.91 8.37
N ARG A 117 -0.78 8.01 8.34
CA ARG A 117 -0.55 8.89 9.49
C ARG A 117 -1.84 9.55 9.96
N ASP A 118 -2.65 10.07 9.04
CA ASP A 118 -3.94 10.72 9.34
C ASP A 118 -4.96 9.73 9.93
N LEU A 119 -4.85 8.44 9.59
CA LEU A 119 -5.63 7.35 10.19
C LEU A 119 -5.11 6.90 11.57
N GLY A 120 -3.99 7.44 12.05
CA GLY A 120 -3.38 7.03 13.31
C GLY A 120 -2.77 5.64 13.28
N ILE A 121 -2.23 5.20 12.13
CA ILE A 121 -1.56 3.90 12.02
C ILE A 121 -0.16 4.01 12.62
N ASP A 122 0.00 3.54 13.86
CA ASP A 122 1.29 3.51 14.54
C ASP A 122 2.21 2.38 14.02
N GLY A 123 3.51 2.50 14.31
CA GLY A 123 4.51 1.46 14.02
C GLY A 123 5.23 1.58 12.68
N ILE A 124 4.71 2.38 11.75
CA ILE A 124 5.42 2.75 10.51
C ILE A 124 6.49 3.81 10.85
N PRO A 125 7.76 3.64 10.42
CA PRO A 125 8.83 4.60 10.72
C PRO A 125 8.76 5.81 9.79
N TYR A 126 7.75 6.65 9.98
CA TYR A 126 7.44 7.79 9.10
C TYR A 126 8.56 8.82 8.94
N ASP A 127 9.51 8.87 9.89
CA ASP A 127 10.64 9.80 9.89
C ASP A 127 11.94 9.17 9.36
N ALA A 128 11.88 7.95 8.82
CA ALA A 128 13.01 7.27 8.22
C ALA A 128 13.66 8.13 7.11
N PRO A 129 15.00 8.20 7.04
CA PRO A 129 15.71 9.03 6.06
C PRO A 129 15.23 8.82 4.61
N VAL A 130 15.08 7.56 4.20
CA VAL A 130 14.59 7.20 2.86
C VAL A 130 13.23 7.80 2.52
N LEU A 131 12.31 7.92 3.49
CA LEU A 131 11.00 8.55 3.25
C LEU A 131 11.08 10.05 3.09
N LYS A 132 12.02 10.69 3.79
CA LYS A 132 12.27 12.13 3.66
C LYS A 132 12.83 12.44 2.27
N GLU A 133 13.72 11.60 1.76
CA GLU A 133 14.25 11.72 0.40
C GLU A 133 13.16 11.57 -0.66
N ILE A 134 12.32 10.54 -0.55
CA ILE A 134 11.18 10.34 -1.48
C ILE A 134 10.19 11.52 -1.40
N SER A 135 9.93 12.04 -0.20
CA SER A 135 9.04 13.20 -0.01
C SER A 135 9.65 14.50 -0.59
N ALA A 136 10.97 14.66 -0.53
CA ALA A 136 11.66 15.78 -1.16
C ALA A 136 11.61 15.68 -2.70
N ALA A 137 11.79 14.47 -3.25
CA ALA A 137 11.62 14.22 -4.68
C ALA A 137 10.20 14.54 -5.15
N ARG A 138 9.18 14.18 -4.36
CA ARG A 138 7.77 14.56 -4.61
C ARG A 138 7.59 16.06 -4.70
N ALA A 139 8.13 16.82 -3.74
CA ALA A 139 8.00 18.27 -3.71
C ALA A 139 8.60 18.93 -4.96
N GLN A 140 9.76 18.45 -5.41
CA GLN A 140 10.38 18.93 -6.65
C GLN A 140 9.53 18.61 -7.89
N LYS A 141 8.96 17.41 -7.96
CA LYS A 141 8.10 16.99 -9.09
C LYS A 141 6.78 17.76 -9.17
N LEU A 142 6.21 18.17 -8.04
CA LEU A 142 4.98 18.97 -8.01
C LEU A 142 5.16 20.43 -8.42
N THR A 143 6.41 20.92 -8.46
CA THR A 143 6.73 22.30 -8.90
C THR A 143 7.03 22.42 -10.40
N ARG A 144 6.99 21.30 -11.14
CA ARG A 144 7.19 21.24 -12.59
C ARG A 144 5.85 21.05 -13.30
#